data_AF-A0AAV3Q8H6-F1
#
_entry.id   AF-A0AAV3Q8H6-F1
#
_cell.length_a   1.000
_cell.length_b   1.000
_cell.length_c   1.000
_cell.angle_alpha   90.00
_cell.angle_beta   90.00
_cell.angle_gamma   90.00
#
_symmetry.space_group_name_H-M   'P 1'
#
loop_
_entity.id
_entity.type
_entity.pdbx_description
1 polymer ?
#
loop_
_entity_poly.entity_id
_entity_poly.type
_entity_poly.pdbx_seq_one_letter_code
_entity_poly.pdbx_strand_id
1 'polypeptide(L)'
;MQFIYVLPGWEGSATDGRVLRDAITRRNGLVVPHGFLAPFRGQKYHLNDWRARYQPNTSEEFFNMKHSSARNVIERCFGILKARWGILRSTINYLITMQSRIIMACCLLQSRRDE
;
A
#
# COMPACT_ATOMS: atom_id res chain seq x y z
N MET A 1 -7.37 8.16 -9.08
CA MET A 1 -6.71 7.01 -8.42
C MET A 1 -7.77 6.26 -7.61
N GLN A 2 -8.02 5.00 -7.97
CA GLN A 2 -9.16 4.23 -7.48
C GLN A 2 -8.69 3.10 -6.56
N PHE A 3 -9.32 2.94 -5.40
CA PHE A 3 -9.11 1.78 -4.55
C PHE A 3 -10.02 0.64 -5.02
N ILE A 4 -9.42 -0.42 -5.56
CA ILE A 4 -10.15 -1.60 -6.08
C ILE A 4 -10.46 -2.64 -4.99
N TYR A 5 -9.71 -2.61 -3.89
CA TYR A 5 -9.87 -3.52 -2.76
C TYR A 5 -9.38 -2.84 -1.49
N VAL A 6 -10.17 -2.91 -0.41
CA VAL A 6 -9.83 -2.34 0.91
C VAL A 6 -10.23 -3.34 1.98
N LEU A 7 -9.26 -3.72 2.82
CA LEU A 7 -9.46 -4.61 3.95
C LEU A 7 -9.04 -3.91 5.25
N PRO A 8 -9.98 -3.21 5.93
CA PRO A 8 -9.71 -2.59 7.22
C PRO A 8 -9.91 -3.59 8.38
N GLY A 9 -9.58 -3.16 9.60
CA GLY A 9 -9.92 -3.89 10.83
C GLY A 9 -8.80 -4.74 11.42
N TRP A 10 -7.61 -4.69 10.82
CA TRP A 10 -6.40 -5.29 11.39
C TRP A 10 -5.74 -4.36 12.40
N GLU A 11 -5.23 -4.94 13.49
CA GLU A 11 -4.39 -4.25 14.46
C GLU A 11 -3.07 -3.79 13.83
N GLY A 12 -2.50 -2.69 14.33
CA GLY A 12 -1.24 -2.15 13.80
C GLY A 12 -0.03 -3.06 13.96
N SER A 13 -0.11 -4.06 14.84
CA SER A 13 0.90 -5.11 15.06
C SER A 13 0.79 -6.30 14.10
N ALA A 14 -0.28 -6.37 13.30
CA ALA A 14 -0.49 -7.49 12.40
C ALA A 14 0.60 -7.53 11.32
N THR A 15 1.11 -8.73 11.03
CA THR A 15 2.12 -8.90 9.97
C THR A 15 1.47 -8.78 8.59
N ASP A 16 2.16 -8.14 7.65
CA ASP A 16 1.69 -7.97 6.27
C ASP A 16 1.28 -9.30 5.62
N GLY A 17 2.04 -10.37 5.88
CA GLY A 17 1.73 -11.70 5.36
C GLY A 17 0.42 -12.29 5.89
N ARG A 18 0.04 -11.97 7.14
CA ARG A 18 -1.25 -12.40 7.72
C ARG A 18 -2.41 -11.63 7.11
N VAL A 19 -2.26 -10.31 6.96
CA VAL A 19 -3.27 -9.45 6.31
C VAL A 19 -3.47 -9.86 4.85
N LEU A 20 -2.38 -10.12 4.12
CA LEU A 20 -2.44 -10.57 2.73
C LEU A 20 -3.11 -11.94 2.59
N ARG A 21 -2.79 -12.89 3.48
CA ARG A 21 -3.42 -14.21 3.48
C ARG A 21 -4.93 -14.09 3.69
N ASP A 22 -5.36 -13.33 4.70
CA ASP A 22 -6.79 -13.07 4.91
C ASP A 22 -7.42 -12.44 3.67
N ALA A 23 -6.79 -11.42 3.09
CA ALA A 23 -7.29 -10.75 1.90
C ALA A 23 -7.56 -11.72 0.73
N ILE A 24 -6.66 -12.67 0.48
CA ILE A 24 -6.78 -13.62 -0.64
C ILE A 24 -7.77 -14.76 -0.33
N THR A 25 -7.85 -15.23 0.92
CA THR A 25 -8.69 -16.38 1.29
C THR A 25 -10.18 -16.09 1.43
N ARG A 26 -10.60 -14.81 1.42
CA ARG A 26 -12.00 -14.42 1.54
C ARG A 26 -12.80 -14.79 0.29
N ARG A 27 -14.11 -15.04 0.45
CA ARG A 27 -15.04 -15.37 -0.65
C ARG A 27 -15.02 -14.34 -1.79
N ASN A 28 -14.87 -13.05 -1.46
CA ASN A 28 -14.66 -11.95 -2.41
C ASN A 28 -13.26 -11.34 -2.20
N GLY A 29 -12.26 -12.21 -2.11
CA GLY A 29 -10.89 -11.87 -1.77
C GLY A 29 -10.15 -11.11 -2.87
N LEU A 30 -8.99 -10.57 -2.51
CA LEU A 30 -8.08 -9.94 -3.44
C LEU A 30 -7.54 -10.99 -4.43
N VAL A 31 -7.74 -10.74 -5.73
CA VAL A 31 -7.19 -11.59 -6.80
C VAL A 31 -5.78 -11.10 -7.14
N VAL A 32 -4.79 -11.97 -6.94
CA VAL A 32 -3.38 -11.67 -7.25
C VAL A 32 -2.90 -12.61 -8.37
N PRO A 33 -2.85 -12.15 -9.63
CA PRO A 33 -2.69 -13.04 -10.79
C PRO A 33 -1.31 -13.72 -10.91
N HIS A 34 -0.24 -13.13 -10.35
CA HIS A 34 1.13 -13.63 -10.51
C HIS A 34 1.89 -13.78 -9.18
N GLY A 35 1.17 -13.91 -8.06
CA GLY A 35 1.77 -13.99 -6.73
C GLY A 35 2.40 -12.67 -6.25
N PHE A 36 3.16 -12.73 -5.16
CA PHE A 36 3.83 -11.57 -4.56
C PHE A 36 5.29 -11.51 -5.00
N LEU A 37 5.67 -10.38 -5.61
CA LEU A 37 7.03 -10.14 -6.06
C LEU A 37 7.82 -9.40 -4.97
N ALA A 38 8.60 -10.14 -4.18
CA ALA A 38 9.46 -9.53 -3.16
C ALA A 38 10.74 -8.95 -3.78
N PRO A 39 11.31 -7.87 -3.21
CA PRO A 39 12.60 -7.35 -3.64
C PRO A 39 13.73 -8.36 -3.37
N PHE A 40 14.75 -8.32 -4.23
CA PHE A 40 15.99 -9.07 -4.04
C PHE A 40 16.72 -8.56 -2.81
N ARG A 41 17.06 -9.47 -1.89
CA ARG A 41 17.79 -9.15 -0.66
C ARG A 41 19.27 -8.94 -0.95
N GLY A 42 19.94 -8.11 -0.15
CA GLY A 42 21.37 -7.81 -0.31
C GLY A 42 21.68 -6.83 -1.45
N GLN A 43 20.68 -6.45 -2.24
CA GLN A 43 20.79 -5.41 -3.28
C GLN A 43 20.21 -4.09 -2.77
N LYS A 44 20.61 -2.98 -3.40
CA LYS A 44 20.04 -1.66 -3.11
C LYS A 44 18.54 -1.65 -3.40
N TYR A 45 17.80 -0.83 -2.66
CA TYR A 45 16.34 -0.80 -2.74
C TYR A 45 15.73 0.61 -2.63
N HIS A 46 16.29 1.51 -1.83
CA HIS A 46 15.62 2.77 -1.54
C HIS A 46 15.68 3.73 -2.73
N LEU A 47 14.58 4.44 -2.99
CA LEU A 47 14.49 5.37 -4.13
C LEU A 47 15.57 6.46 -4.15
N ASN A 48 16.00 6.89 -2.96
CA ASN A 48 17.05 7.89 -2.83
C ASN A 48 18.41 7.38 -3.31
N ASP A 49 18.65 6.06 -3.25
CA ASP A 49 19.90 5.43 -3.69
C ASP A 49 20.12 5.61 -5.20
N TRP A 50 19.03 5.74 -5.98
CA TRP A 50 19.06 5.84 -7.45
C TRP A 50 19.12 7.28 -7.97
N ARG A 51 18.82 8.29 -7.14
CA ARG A 51 18.78 9.71 -7.56
C ARG A 51 20.17 10.31 -7.78
N ALA A 52 21.22 9.74 -7.18
CA ALA A 52 22.57 10.31 -7.14
C ALA A 52 23.47 9.84 -8.31
N ARG A 53 22.94 9.72 -9.53
CA ARG A 53 23.65 9.19 -10.74
C ARG A 53 24.06 7.71 -10.69
N TYR A 54 23.64 6.96 -9.68
CA TYR A 54 23.86 5.52 -9.63
C TYR A 54 22.81 4.80 -10.48
N GLN A 55 23.26 4.21 -11.58
CA GLN A 55 22.43 3.33 -12.41
C GLN A 55 22.56 1.89 -11.88
N PRO A 56 21.47 1.11 -11.93
CA PRO A 56 21.52 -0.31 -11.57
C PRO A 56 22.48 -1.04 -12.51
N ASN A 57 23.42 -1.78 -11.93
CA ASN A 57 24.44 -2.54 -12.68
C ASN A 57 24.04 -4.00 -12.87
N THR A 58 23.07 -4.49 -12.10
CA THR A 58 22.56 -5.86 -12.18
C THR A 58 21.07 -5.87 -12.52
N SER A 59 20.59 -7.00 -13.05
CA SER A 59 19.16 -7.23 -13.26
C SER A 59 18.37 -7.18 -11.95
N GLU A 60 18.96 -7.63 -10.83
CA GLU A 60 18.35 -7.58 -9.50
C GLU A 60 18.21 -6.15 -8.98
N GLU A 61 19.25 -5.32 -9.14
CA GLU A 61 19.19 -3.89 -8.80
C GLU A 61 18.16 -3.16 -9.66
N PHE A 62 18.11 -3.47 -10.95
CA PHE A 62 17.11 -2.90 -11.86
C PHE A 62 15.69 -3.28 -11.44
N PHE A 63 15.48 -4.55 -11.09
CA PHE A 63 14.20 -5.01 -10.55
C PHE A 63 13.84 -4.27 -9.26
N ASN A 64 14.75 -4.18 -8.29
CA ASN A 64 14.52 -3.47 -7.03
C ASN A 64 14.22 -1.99 -7.23
N MET A 65 14.91 -1.32 -8.16
CA MET A 65 14.65 0.07 -8.54
C MET A 65 13.21 0.24 -9.06
N LYS A 66 12.76 -0.64 -9.97
CA LYS A 66 11.38 -0.62 -10.49
C LYS A 66 10.36 -0.94 -9.41
N HIS A 67 10.62 -1.96 -8.58
CA HIS A 67 9.78 -2.33 -7.45
C HIS A 67 9.61 -1.16 -6.46
N SER A 68 10.71 -0.52 -6.07
CA SER A 68 10.72 0.66 -5.19
C SER A 68 9.97 1.85 -5.79
N SER A 69 10.14 2.08 -7.10
CA SER A 69 9.38 3.12 -7.83
C SER A 69 7.88 2.88 -7.79
N ALA A 70 7.43 1.63 -8.00
CA ALA A 70 6.03 1.26 -7.90
C ALA A 70 5.50 1.45 -6.46
N ARG A 71 6.28 1.01 -5.46
CA ARG A 71 5.95 1.22 -4.04
C ARG A 71 5.75 2.71 -3.71
N ASN A 72 6.59 3.60 -4.22
CA ASN A 72 6.44 5.04 -3.99
C ASN A 72 5.17 5.63 -4.62
N VAL A 73 4.70 5.11 -5.75
CA VAL A 73 3.38 5.49 -6.28
C VAL A 73 2.29 5.13 -5.27
N ILE A 74 2.34 3.90 -4.72
CA ILE A 74 1.39 3.44 -3.70
C ILE A 74 1.45 4.32 -2.43
N GLU A 75 2.64 4.59 -1.91
CA GLU A 75 2.83 5.41 -0.70
C GLU A 75 2.35 6.85 -0.91
N ARG A 76 2.63 7.45 -2.06
CA ARG A 76 2.12 8.80 -2.41
C ARG A 76 0.61 8.84 -2.44
N CYS A 77 -0.04 7.78 -2.92
CA CYS A 77 -1.49 7.71 -2.95
C CYS A 77 -2.12 7.63 -1.56
N PHE A 78 -1.52 6.89 -0.63
CA PHE A 78 -1.89 6.96 0.78
C PHE A 78 -1.63 8.34 1.38
N GLY A 79 -0.54 9.01 0.97
CA GLY A 79 -0.24 10.39 1.34
C GLY A 79 -1.36 11.36 0.93
N ILE A 80 -1.83 11.27 -0.31
CA ILE A 80 -2.96 12.08 -0.83
C ILE A 80 -4.24 11.80 -0.04
N LEU A 81 -4.55 10.52 0.21
CA LEU A 81 -5.73 10.13 0.98
C LEU A 81 -5.70 10.77 2.38
N LYS A 82 -4.56 10.68 3.09
CA LYS A 82 -4.38 11.27 4.42
C LYS A 82 -4.37 12.81 4.40
N ALA A 83 -3.83 13.43 3.35
CA ALA A 83 -3.83 14.87 3.19
C ALA A 83 -5.25 15.43 3.03
N ARG A 84 -6.10 14.72 2.28
CA ARG A 84 -7.49 15.09 2.05
C ARG A 84 -8.38 14.83 3.27
N TRP A 85 -8.23 13.67 3.90
CA TRP A 85 -9.06 13.25 5.02
C TRP A 85 -8.31 13.42 6.33
N GLY A 86 -8.42 14.61 6.92
CA GLY A 86 -7.71 14.96 8.16
C GLY A 86 -7.93 13.99 9.32
N ILE A 87 -9.09 13.33 9.36
CA ILE A 87 -9.42 12.29 10.36
C ILE A 87 -8.45 11.09 10.32
N LEU A 88 -7.81 10.82 9.19
CA LEU A 88 -6.84 9.73 9.03
C LEU A 88 -5.42 10.10 9.47
N ARG A 89 -5.18 11.36 9.88
CA ARG A 89 -3.85 11.84 10.31
C ARG A 89 -3.62 11.73 11.81
N SER A 90 -4.68 11.57 12.59
CA SER A 90 -4.63 11.53 14.05
C SER A 90 -5.08 10.18 14.57
N THR A 91 -4.66 9.86 15.80
CA THR A 91 -5.17 8.68 16.51
C THR A 91 -6.68 8.78 16.65
N ILE A 92 -7.38 7.75 16.21
CA ILE A 92 -8.84 7.68 16.28
C ILE A 92 -9.21 6.84 17.51
N ASN A 93 -9.76 7.47 18.55
CA ASN A 93 -10.18 6.79 19.78
C ASN A 93 -11.58 6.13 19.67
N TYR A 94 -11.93 5.65 18.48
CA TYR A 94 -13.17 4.89 18.26
C TYR A 94 -12.91 3.39 18.30
N LEU A 95 -13.97 2.60 18.53
CA LEU A 95 -13.93 1.15 18.34
C LEU A 95 -13.43 0.79 16.93
N ILE A 96 -12.70 -0.32 16.80
CA ILE A 96 -12.10 -0.78 15.53
C ILE A 96 -13.11 -0.91 14.39
N THR A 97 -14.37 -1.22 14.72
CA THR A 97 -15.49 -1.29 13.78
C THR A 97 -15.82 0.07 13.17
N MET A 98 -15.78 1.13 13.97
CA MET A 98 -16.01 2.51 13.52
C MET A 98 -14.81 3.05 12.74
N GLN A 99 -13.58 2.77 13.18
CA GLN A 99 -12.38 3.09 12.42
C GLN A 99 -12.42 2.47 11.02
N SER A 100 -12.84 1.19 10.93
CA SER A 100 -12.97 0.48 9.67
C SER A 100 -13.99 1.11 8.73
N ARG A 101 -15.14 1.55 9.26
CA ARG A 101 -16.17 2.27 8.48
C ARG A 101 -15.67 3.62 7.97
N ILE A 102 -14.92 4.37 8.78
CA ILE A 102 -14.31 5.64 8.39
C ILE A 102 -13.32 5.42 7.23
N ILE A 103 -12.41 4.45 7.37
CA ILE A 103 -11.42 4.12 6.33
C ILE A 103 -12.11 3.74 5.02
N MET A 104 -13.12 2.87 5.08
CA MET A 104 -13.92 2.47 3.91
C MET A 104 -14.58 3.67 3.24
N ALA A 105 -15.23 4.53 4.02
CA ALA A 105 -15.89 5.73 3.51
C ALA A 105 -14.89 6.67 2.80
N CYS A 106 -13.72 6.92 3.41
CA CYS A 106 -12.68 7.74 2.81
C CYS A 106 -12.17 7.16 1.47
N CYS A 107 -11.92 5.85 1.40
CA CYS A 107 -11.46 5.19 0.17
C CYS A 107 -12.51 5.22 -0.95
N LEU A 108 -13.79 5.01 -0.61
CA LEU A 108 -14.90 5.06 -1.56
C LEU A 108 -15.12 6.48 -2.10
N LEU A 109 -15.11 7.49 -1.23
CA LEU A 109 -15.27 8.89 -1.62
C LEU A 109 -14.06 9.45 -2.38
N GLN A 110 -12.86 8.91 -2.15
CA GLN A 110 -11.68 9.22 -2.96
C GLN A 110 -11.83 8.69 -4.38
N SER A 111 -12.37 7.47 -4.52
CA SER A 111 -12.48 6.75 -5.80
C SER A 111 -13.59 7.27 -6.72
N ARG A 112 -14.57 8.02 -6.21
CA ARG A 112 -15.75 8.52 -6.94
C ARG A 112 -15.60 9.92 -7.54
N ARG A 113 -14.48 10.61 -7.31
CA ARG A 113 -14.30 12.02 -7.72
C ARG A 113 -13.30 12.22 -8.86
N ASP A 114 -12.79 11.12 -9.41
CA ASP A 114 -11.88 11.10 -10.55
C ASP A 114 -12.61 10.68 -11.86
N GLU A 115 -13.95 10.65 -11.84
CA GLU A 115 -14.87 10.65 -13.00
C GLU A 115 -15.44 12.06 -13.18
#